data_AF-A0A918I1J8-F1
#
_entry.id   AF-A0A918I1J8-F1
#
_cell.length_a   1.000
_cell.length_b   1.000
_cell.length_c   1.000
_cell.angle_alpha   90.00
_cell.angle_beta   90.00
_cell.angle_gamma   90.00
#
_symmetry.space_group_name_H-M   'P 1'
#
loop_
_entity.id
_entity.type
_entity.pdbx_description
1 polymer ?
#
loop_
_entity_poly.entity_id
_entity_poly.type
_entity_poly.pdbx_seq_one_letter_code
_entity_poly.pdbx_strand_id
1 'polypeptide(L)'
;MADRIAEIQARAEAATKGPWFVERHQPTLTRRVVSDDHALDADLGYLGNSNQFDAEFIAHAREDIPFLLDELARVQAAADELLAERDAARREVAAMEEMAAFYSKQAAS
;
A
#
# COMPACT_ATOMS: atom_id res chain seq x y z
N MET A 1 10.24 0.64 -8.38
CA MET A 1 8.91 0.56 -7.70
C MET A 1 9.07 0.55 -6.19
N ALA A 2 9.96 -0.29 -5.62
CA ALA A 2 10.29 -0.28 -4.19
C ALA A 2 10.66 1.12 -3.68
N ASP A 3 11.50 1.86 -4.42
CA ASP A 3 11.90 3.23 -4.05
C ASP A 3 10.70 4.18 -3.88
N ARG A 4 9.70 4.08 -4.75
CA ARG A 4 8.50 4.92 -4.68
C ARG A 4 7.61 4.59 -3.48
N ILE A 5 7.53 3.32 -3.10
CA ILE A 5 6.77 2.89 -1.91
C ILE A 5 7.48 3.36 -0.64
N ALA A 6 8.81 3.22 -0.56
CA ALA A 6 9.60 3.74 0.54
C ALA A 6 9.45 5.26 0.70
N GLU A 7 9.45 6.01 -0.41
CA GLU A 7 9.17 7.45 -0.41
C GLU A 7 7.76 7.78 0.13
N ILE A 8 6.74 7.00 -0.22
CA ILE A 8 5.37 7.19 0.26
C ILE A 8 5.31 6.92 1.77
N GLN A 9 5.91 5.82 2.21
CA GLN A 9 5.99 5.47 3.63
C GLN A 9 6.69 6.58 4.43
N ALA A 10 7.83 7.07 3.96
CA ALA A 10 8.56 8.15 4.63
C ALA A 10 7.71 9.43 4.76
N ARG A 11 6.95 9.81 3.72
CA ARG A 11 6.02 10.94 3.81
C ARG A 11 4.88 10.68 4.79
N ALA A 12 4.33 9.47 4.81
CA ALA A 12 3.24 9.09 5.72
C ALA A 12 3.70 9.06 7.18
N GLU A 13 4.94 8.66 7.46
CA GLU A 13 5.52 8.67 8.80
C GLU A 13 5.82 10.08 9.31
N ALA A 14 6.30 10.95 8.42
CA ALA A 14 6.64 12.34 8.72
C ALA A 14 5.41 13.27 8.87
N ALA A 15 4.28 12.92 8.24
CA ALA A 15 3.04 13.68 8.38
C ALA A 15 2.50 13.64 9.83
N THR A 16 1.75 14.68 10.21
CA THR A 16 1.11 14.81 11.53
C THR A 16 0.39 13.51 11.92
N LYS A 17 0.44 13.15 13.20
CA LYS A 17 -0.26 11.97 13.71
C LYS A 17 -1.77 12.15 13.58
N GLY A 18 -2.45 11.05 13.31
CA GLY A 18 -3.90 11.00 13.22
C GLY A 18 -4.56 10.73 14.57
N PRO A 19 -5.90 10.66 14.60
CA PRO A 19 -6.79 10.83 13.44
C PRO A 19 -6.86 12.29 12.95
N TRP A 20 -7.21 12.46 11.67
CA TRP A 20 -7.51 13.77 11.08
C TRP A 20 -9.01 13.88 10.81
N PHE A 21 -9.56 15.08 10.93
CA PHE A 21 -10.99 15.33 10.84
C PHE A 21 -11.30 16.56 10.01
N VAL A 22 -12.48 16.58 9.39
CA VAL A 22 -12.99 17.75 8.69
C VAL A 22 -13.73 18.64 9.69
N GLU A 23 -13.22 19.85 9.89
CA GLU A 23 -13.88 20.89 10.66
C GLU A 23 -14.58 21.90 9.73
N ARG A 24 -15.79 22.32 10.10
CA ARG A 24 -16.56 23.33 9.36
C ARG A 24 -16.89 24.47 10.31
N HIS A 25 -16.40 25.67 10.02
CA HIS A 25 -16.67 26.85 10.82
C HIS A 25 -17.72 27.73 10.14
N GLN A 26 -18.95 27.73 10.64
CA GLN A 26 -20.06 28.47 10.03
C GLN A 26 -19.87 29.99 10.02
N PRO A 27 -19.39 30.66 11.09
CA PRO A 27 -19.27 32.11 11.09
C PRO A 27 -18.31 32.67 10.03
N THR A 28 -17.22 31.95 9.73
CA THR A 28 -16.26 32.33 8.67
C THR A 28 -16.51 31.59 7.36
N LEU A 29 -17.49 30.69 7.34
CA LEU A 29 -17.83 29.82 6.23
C LEU A 29 -16.60 29.11 5.66
N THR A 30 -15.72 28.57 6.51
CA THR A 30 -14.49 27.86 6.11
C THR A 30 -14.58 26.35 6.38
N ARG A 31 -13.82 25.58 5.61
CA ARG A 31 -13.63 24.13 5.77
C ARG A 31 -12.16 23.82 5.97
N ARG A 32 -11.84 22.99 6.96
CA ARG A 32 -10.47 22.66 7.33
C ARG A 32 -10.31 21.16 7.55
N VAL A 33 -9.10 20.67 7.40
CA VAL A 33 -8.68 19.37 7.93
C VAL A 33 -7.75 19.61 9.11
N VAL A 34 -8.08 19.03 10.26
CA VAL A 34 -7.39 19.24 11.52
C VAL A 34 -7.02 17.92 12.19
N SER A 35 -5.97 17.91 13.02
CA SER A 35 -5.70 16.82 13.96
C SER A 35 -6.34 17.13 15.33
N ASP A 36 -6.52 16.10 16.17
CA ASP A 36 -7.14 16.25 17.50
C ASP A 36 -6.37 17.23 18.42
N ASP A 37 -5.05 17.31 18.26
CA ASP A 37 -4.17 18.25 18.96
C ASP A 37 -3.98 19.59 18.22
N HIS A 38 -4.68 19.79 17.10
CA HIS A 38 -4.54 20.94 16.20
C HIS A 38 -3.11 21.22 15.69
N ALA A 39 -2.21 20.24 15.74
CA ALA A 39 -0.89 20.35 15.10
C ALA A 39 -0.99 20.39 13.56
N LEU A 40 -2.05 19.83 13.00
CA LEU A 40 -2.49 20.04 11.62
C LEU A 40 -3.65 21.04 11.61
N ASP A 41 -3.52 22.08 10.79
CA ASP A 41 -4.59 23.02 10.45
C ASP A 41 -4.47 23.39 8.96
N ALA A 42 -5.14 22.63 8.10
CA ALA A 42 -5.14 22.83 6.65
C ALA A 42 -6.46 23.46 6.21
N ASP A 43 -6.44 24.73 5.80
CA ASP A 43 -7.62 25.44 5.29
C ASP A 43 -7.86 25.15 3.80
N LEU A 44 -9.02 24.59 3.48
CA LEU A 44 -9.45 24.32 2.11
C LEU A 44 -10.26 25.46 1.50
N GLY A 45 -10.50 26.53 2.25
CA GLY A 45 -11.25 27.70 1.85
C GLY A 45 -12.73 27.59 2.15
N TYR A 46 -13.54 28.24 1.32
CA TYR A 46 -14.93 28.55 1.62
C TYR A 46 -15.85 27.31 1.53
N LEU A 47 -16.85 27.22 2.41
CA LEU A 47 -17.84 26.11 2.44
C LEU A 47 -18.66 26.01 1.15
N GLY A 48 -18.86 27.13 0.45
CA GLY A 48 -19.53 27.19 -0.84
C GLY A 48 -18.70 26.66 -2.01
N ASN A 49 -17.42 26.36 -1.79
CA ASN A 49 -16.63 25.61 -2.76
C ASN A 49 -17.00 24.13 -2.68
N SER A 50 -16.99 23.45 -3.82
CA SER A 50 -17.28 22.01 -3.93
C SER A 50 -16.13 21.11 -3.40
N ASN A 51 -15.35 21.59 -2.42
CA ASN A 51 -14.16 20.91 -1.86
C ASN A 51 -14.49 19.98 -0.67
N GLN A 52 -15.77 19.67 -0.46
CA GLN A 52 -16.19 18.80 0.66
C GLN A 52 -15.57 17.40 0.55
N PHE A 53 -15.53 16.86 -0.66
CA PHE A 53 -14.96 15.54 -0.92
C PHE A 53 -13.43 15.56 -0.84
N ASP A 54 -12.79 16.67 -1.21
CA ASP A 54 -11.34 16.83 -1.06
C ASP A 54 -10.96 16.86 0.43
N ALA A 55 -11.71 17.56 1.27
CA ALA A 55 -11.47 17.60 2.71
C ALA A 55 -11.64 16.20 3.34
N GLU A 56 -12.71 15.50 2.97
CA GLU A 56 -12.98 14.14 3.45
C GLU A 56 -11.89 13.16 2.98
N PHE A 57 -11.47 13.24 1.72
CA PHE A 57 -10.37 12.43 1.19
C PHE A 57 -9.06 12.69 1.93
N ILE A 58 -8.70 13.95 2.16
CA ILE A 58 -7.48 14.32 2.88
C ILE A 58 -7.54 13.84 4.34
N ALA A 59 -8.67 13.99 5.03
CA ALA A 59 -8.82 13.51 6.40
C ALA A 59 -8.62 12.00 6.50
N HIS A 60 -9.24 11.22 5.60
CA HIS A 60 -9.10 9.76 5.57
C HIS A 60 -7.71 9.28 5.13
N ALA A 61 -6.97 10.07 4.35
CA ALA A 61 -5.64 9.69 3.88
C ALA A 61 -4.67 9.31 5.02
N ARG A 62 -4.86 9.87 6.22
CA ARG A 62 -4.04 9.55 7.40
C ARG A 62 -4.18 8.09 7.86
N GLU A 63 -5.33 7.48 7.64
CA GLU A 63 -5.63 6.09 8.01
C GLU A 63 -5.51 5.17 6.80
N ASP A 64 -6.00 5.61 5.64
CA ASP A 64 -6.00 4.82 4.41
C ASP A 64 -4.58 4.54 3.90
N ILE A 65 -3.68 5.53 3.91
CA ILE A 65 -2.32 5.34 3.39
C ILE A 65 -1.54 4.29 4.21
N PRO A 66 -1.48 4.35 5.55
CA PRO A 66 -0.88 3.27 6.35
C PRO A 66 -1.51 1.91 6.08
N PHE A 67 -2.84 1.82 6.06
CA PHE A 67 -3.54 0.57 5.76
C PHE A 67 -3.13 -0.03 4.40
N LEU A 68 -3.07 0.80 3.36
CA LEU A 68 -2.68 0.38 2.01
C LEU A 68 -1.21 -0.05 1.93
N LEU A 69 -0.31 0.60 2.69
CA LEU A 69 1.10 0.21 2.76
C LEU A 69 1.27 -1.15 3.44
N ASP A 70 0.55 -1.40 4.54
CA ASP A 70 0.55 -2.69 5.24
C ASP A 70 0.00 -3.80 4.35
N GLU A 71 -1.11 -3.53 3.64
CA GLU A 71 -1.72 -4.50 2.73
C GLU A 71 -0.83 -4.80 1.52
N LEU A 72 -0.13 -3.79 0.99
CA LEU A 72 0.84 -3.98 -0.08
C LEU A 72 2.00 -4.87 0.38
N ALA A 73 2.55 -4.62 1.58
CA ALA A 73 3.62 -5.45 2.14
C ALA A 73 3.18 -6.90 2.33
N ARG A 74 1.95 -7.12 2.81
CA ARG A 74 1.35 -8.45 2.97
C ARG A 74 1.22 -9.18 1.63
N VAL A 75 0.70 -8.50 0.61
CA VAL A 75 0.53 -9.10 -0.73
C VAL A 75 1.88 -9.40 -1.38
N GLN A 76 2.88 -8.52 -1.22
CA GLN A 76 4.23 -8.76 -1.73
C GLN A 76 4.88 -9.98 -1.07
N ALA A 77 4.78 -10.13 0.25
CA ALA A 77 5.29 -11.30 0.96
C ALA A 77 4.66 -12.60 0.45
N ALA A 78 3.33 -12.62 0.26
CA ALA A 78 2.63 -13.79 -0.27
C ALA A 78 3.04 -14.09 -1.72
N ALA A 79 3.27 -13.07 -2.55
CA ALA A 79 3.74 -13.24 -3.91
C ALA A 79 5.15 -13.84 -3.95
N ASP A 80 6.06 -13.35 -3.11
CA ASP A 80 7.43 -13.85 -3.01
C ASP A 80 7.47 -15.32 -2.57
N GLU A 81 6.63 -15.70 -1.60
CA GLU A 81 6.48 -17.08 -1.14
C GLU A 81 6.01 -18.01 -2.29
N LEU A 82 4.93 -17.63 -2.98
CA LEU A 82 4.40 -18.40 -4.11
C LEU A 82 5.40 -18.52 -5.27
N LEU A 83 6.19 -17.48 -5.52
CA LEU A 83 7.24 -17.51 -6.53
C LEU A 83 8.35 -18.48 -6.14
N ALA A 84 8.76 -18.50 -4.87
CA ALA A 84 9.76 -19.43 -4.35
C ALA A 84 9.27 -20.88 -4.45
N GLU A 85 8.03 -21.16 -4.07
CA GLU A 85 7.40 -22.48 -4.19
C GLU A 85 7.33 -22.94 -5.65
N ARG A 86 6.87 -22.07 -6.55
CA ARG A 86 6.83 -22.35 -7.99
C ARG A 86 8.21 -22.71 -8.53
N ASP A 87 9.25 -21.97 -8.11
CA ASP A 87 10.62 -22.18 -8.58
C ASP A 87 11.25 -23.45 -7.98
N ALA A 88 10.85 -23.86 -6.78
CA ALA A 88 11.19 -25.17 -6.23
C ALA A 88 10.52 -26.30 -7.03
N ALA A 89 9.21 -26.22 -7.23
CA ALA A 89 8.45 -27.23 -7.97
C ALA A 89 8.96 -27.40 -9.41
N ARG A 90 9.29 -26.31 -10.10
CA ARG A 90 9.87 -26.37 -11.45
C ARG A 90 11.23 -27.06 -11.49
N ARG A 91 12.06 -26.88 -10.47
CA ARG A 91 13.36 -27.57 -10.38
C ARG A 91 13.17 -29.07 -10.15
N GLU A 92 12.23 -29.44 -9.30
CA GLU A 92 11.89 -30.86 -9.06
C GLU A 92 11.37 -31.53 -10.33
N VAL A 93 10.44 -30.88 -11.04
CA VAL A 93 9.93 -31.39 -12.32
C VAL A 93 11.05 -31.57 -13.35
N ALA A 94 11.92 -30.56 -13.51
CA ALA A 94 13.05 -30.64 -14.43
C ALA A 94 14.00 -31.81 -14.07
N ALA A 95 14.30 -32.00 -12.79
CA ALA A 95 15.13 -33.12 -12.33
C ALA A 95 14.47 -34.49 -12.60
N MET A 96 13.15 -34.60 -12.43
CA MET A 96 12.40 -35.82 -12.76
C MET A 96 12.42 -36.11 -14.27
N GLU A 97 12.27 -35.08 -15.11
CA GLU A 97 12.34 -35.21 -16.57
C GLU A 97 13.73 -35.66 -17.04
N GLU A 98 14.80 -35.08 -16.50
CA GLU A 98 16.18 -35.48 -16.79
C GLU A 98 16.45 -36.94 -16.39
N MET A 99 15.99 -37.34 -15.20
CA MET A 99 16.12 -38.70 -14.70
C MET A 99 15.34 -39.69 -15.57
N ALA A 100 14.11 -39.37 -15.97
CA ALA A 100 13.32 -40.20 -16.87
C ALA A 100 13.99 -40.36 -18.25
N ALA A 101 14.54 -39.27 -18.79
CA ALA A 101 15.28 -39.29 -20.06
C ALA A 101 16.55 -40.15 -19.99
N PHE A 102 17.27 -40.12 -18.86
CA PHE A 102 18.44 -40.96 -18.62
C PHE A 102 18.07 -42.45 -18.64
N TYR A 103 17.06 -42.86 -17.88
CA TYR A 103 16.62 -44.26 -17.83
C TYR A 103 16.08 -44.75 -19.18
N SER A 104 15.35 -43.91 -19.92
CA SER A 104 14.85 -44.27 -21.25
C SER A 104 15.98 -44.54 -22.25
N LYS A 105 17.11 -43.81 -22.19
CA LYS A 105 18.27 -44.06 -23.05
C LYS A 105 18.98 -45.36 -22.68
N GLN A 106 19.09 -45.67 -21.39
CA GLN A 106 19.76 -46.88 -20.92
C GLN A 106 18.97 -48.15 -21.28
N ALA A 107 17.64 -48.09 -21.28
CA ALA A 107 16.78 -49.21 -21.67
C ALA A 107 16.74 -49.48 -23.18
N ALA A 108 17.22 -48.55 -24.02
CA ALA A 108 17.26 -48.66 -25.48
C ALA A 108 18.64 -49.09 -26.03
N SER A 109 19.64 -49.31 -25.16
CA SER A 109 20.98 -49.81 -25.49
C SER A 109 21.15 -51.27 -25.08
#